data_AF-X1BT68-F1
#
_entry.id   AF-X1BT68-F1
#
_cell.length_a   1.000
_cell.length_b   1.000
_cell.length_c   1.000
_cell.angle_alpha   90.00
_cell.angle_beta   90.00
_cell.angle_gamma   90.00
#
_symmetry.space_group_name_H-M   'P 1'
#
loop_
_entity.id
_entity.type
_entity.pdbx_description
1 polymer ?
#
loop_
_entity_poly.entity_id
_entity_poly.type
_entity_poly.pdbx_seq_one_letter_code
_entity_poly.pdbx_strand_id
1 'polypeptide(L)' 'DEEINMILEAGLWAPSASNRQPWEFIVIKNKDIIKKLAEITFYGMFIMQAPVHILLPFVLVNILNAWVLELG' A
#
# COMPACT_ATOMS: atom_id res chain seq x y z
N ASP A 1 -6.04 10.61 12.56
CA ASP A 1 -4.95 10.99 11.64
C ASP A 1 -3.58 10.73 12.25
N GLU A 2 -3.32 11.18 13.48
CA GLU A 2 -2.10 10.86 14.21
C GLU A 2 -1.79 9.36 14.25
N GLU A 3 -2.77 8.53 14.65
CA GLU A 3 -2.61 7.06 14.67
C GLU A 3 -2.30 6.47 13.28
N ILE A 4 -2.90 7.01 12.22
CA ILE A 4 -2.64 6.57 10.85
C ILE A 4 -1.21 6.92 10.47
N ASN A 5 -0.75 8.13 10.79
CA ASN A 5 0.63 8.55 10.51
C ASN A 5 1.64 7.66 11.25
N MET A 6 1.38 7.29 12.50
CA MET A 6 2.23 6.36 13.24
C MET A 6 2.31 4.98 12.57
N ILE A 7 1.20 4.46 12.05
CA ILE A 7 1.17 3.19 11.31
C ILE A 7 1.98 3.29 10.03
N LEU A 8 1.83 4.38 9.27
CA LEU A 8 2.57 4.61 8.03
C LEU A 8 4.07 4.75 8.29
N GLU A 9 4.45 5.48 9.33
CA GLU A 9 5.85 5.63 9.74
C GLU A 9 6.46 4.27 10.11
N ALA A 10 5.76 3.45 10.89
CA ALA A 10 6.21 2.10 11.20
C ALA A 10 6.39 1.23 9.94
N GLY A 11 5.50 1.39 8.96
CA GLY A 11 5.61 0.72 7.66
C GLY A 11 6.84 1.16 6.86
N LEU A 12 7.21 2.45 6.91
CA LEU A 12 8.43 2.98 6.28
C LEU A 12 9.69 2.40 6.90
N TRP A 13 9.70 2.17 8.21
CA TRP A 13 10.81 1.56 8.94
C TRP A 13 10.94 0.05 8.74
N ALA A 14 10.01 -0.61 8.03
CA ALA A 14 10.06 -2.04 7.79
C ALA A 14 11.28 -2.43 6.90
N PRO A 15 11.91 -3.60 7.15
CA PRO A 15 13.05 -4.05 6.36
C PRO A 15 12.65 -4.35 4.92
N SER A 16 13.48 -3.95 3.96
CA SER A 16 13.26 -4.19 2.52
C SER A 16 14.48 -4.84 1.86
N ALA A 17 14.24 -5.62 0.80
CA ALA A 17 15.30 -6.23 0.02
C ALA A 17 16.26 -5.16 -0.54
N SER A 18 17.55 -5.33 -0.26
CA SER A 18 18.62 -4.36 -0.61
C SER A 18 18.34 -2.93 -0.12
N ASN A 19 17.55 -2.76 0.95
CA ASN A 19 17.12 -1.46 1.48
C ASN A 19 16.47 -0.53 0.44
N ARG A 20 15.82 -1.08 -0.60
CA ARG A 20 15.18 -0.29 -1.66
C ARG A 20 14.00 0.55 -1.18
N GLN A 21 13.41 0.19 -0.05
CA GLN A 21 12.26 0.86 0.57
C GLN A 21 11.17 1.22 -0.45
N PRO A 22 10.65 0.24 -1.23
CA PRO A 22 9.67 0.49 -2.28
C PRO A 22 8.25 0.70 -1.72
N TRP A 23 8.16 1.22 -0.49
CA TRP A 23 6.92 1.31 0.26
C TRP A 23 6.07 2.44 -0.30
N GLU A 24 4.94 2.09 -0.87
CA GLU A 24 3.89 3.03 -1.23
C GLU A 24 2.67 2.71 -0.38
N PHE A 25 2.05 3.75 0.18
CA PHE A 25 0.84 3.63 0.99
C PHE A 25 -0.21 4.58 0.44
N ILE A 26 -1.40 4.05 0.15
CA ILE A 26 -2.55 4.86 -0.26
C ILE A 26 -3.59 4.81 0.85
N VAL A 27 -3.84 5.94 1.51
CA VAL A 27 -4.87 6.07 2.53
C VAL A 27 -6.19 6.44 1.88
N ILE A 28 -7.19 5.56 2.01
CA ILE A 28 -8.52 5.74 1.43
C ILE A 28 -9.51 6.02 2.55
N LYS A 29 -10.17 7.18 2.47
CA LYS A 29 -11.29 7.58 3.35
C LYS A 29 -12.58 7.88 2.57
N ASN A 30 -12.50 7.89 1.24
CA ASN A 30 -13.64 8.19 0.37
C ASN A 30 -14.60 6.99 0.34
N LYS A 31 -15.83 7.19 0.83
CA LYS A 31 -16.84 6.14 0.95
C LYS A 31 -17.28 5.54 -0.38
N ASP A 32 -17.31 6.31 -1.46
CA ASP A 32 -17.69 5.81 -2.78
C ASP A 32 -16.63 4.87 -3.36
N ILE A 33 -15.35 5.18 -3.13
CA ILE A 33 -14.24 4.30 -3.50
C ILE A 33 -14.28 3.02 -2.67
N ILE A 34 -14.48 3.14 -1.35
CA ILE A 34 -14.59 1.98 -0.44
C ILE A 34 -15.73 1.06 -0.87
N LYS A 35 -16.88 1.62 -1.24
CA LYS A 35 -18.03 0.85 -1.74
C LYS A 35 -17.69 0.07 -3.01
N LYS A 36 -17.06 0.72 -3.98
CA LYS A 36 -16.61 0.05 -5.22
C LYS A 36 -15.60 -1.06 -4.93
N LEU A 37 -14.67 -0.85 -3.99
CA LEU A 37 -13.71 -1.88 -3.57
C LEU A 37 -14.41 -3.07 -2.91
N ALA A 38 -15.43 -2.82 -2.09
CA ALA A 38 -16.19 -3.88 -1.44
C ALA A 38 -16.98 -4.74 -2.44
N GLU A 39 -17.46 -4.16 -3.53
CA GLU A 39 -18.19 -4.88 -4.58
C GLU A 39 -17.30 -5.85 -5.38
N ILE A 40 -16.00 -5.57 -5.48
CA ILE A 40 -15.05 -6.35 -6.29
C ILE A 40 -14.15 -7.29 -5.46
N THR A 41 -14.36 -7.38 -4.15
CA THR A 41 -13.50 -8.17 -3.25
C THR A 41 -14.31 -9.22 -2.49
N PHE A 42 -13.71 -10.38 -2.24
CA PHE A 42 -14.32 -11.45 -1.44
C PHE A 42 -14.64 -11.04 0.01
N TYR A 43 -13.98 -9.99 0.52
CA TYR A 43 -14.11 -9.51 1.90
C TYR A 43 -14.86 -8.18 2.01
N GLY A 44 -15.75 -7.89 1.05
CA GLY A 44 -16.42 -6.59 0.94
C GLY A 44 -17.12 -6.10 2.21
N MET A 45 -17.67 -7.00 3.03
CA MET A 45 -18.30 -6.62 4.30
C MET A 45 -17.32 -5.95 5.28
N PHE A 46 -16.10 -6.50 5.41
CA PHE A 46 -15.07 -5.92 6.29
C PHE A 46 -14.58 -4.57 5.76
N ILE A 47 -14.45 -4.46 4.44
CA ILE A 47 -14.06 -3.22 3.79
C ILE A 47 -15.13 -2.13 4.03
N MET A 48 -16.42 -2.45 3.92
CA MET A 48 -17.48 -1.46 4.15
C MET A 48 -17.55 -0.94 5.60
N GLN A 49 -17.12 -1.73 6.58
CA GLN A 49 -17.25 -1.40 8.00
C GLN A 49 -16.08 -0.57 8.54
N ALA A 50 -14.89 -0.69 7.95
CA ALA A 50 -13.72 0.03 8.44
C ALA A 50 -13.78 1.53 8.10
N PRO A 51 -13.38 2.42 9.03
CA PRO A 51 -13.44 3.88 8.81
C PRO A 51 -12.31 4.41 7.92
N VAL A 52 -11.20 3.69 7.80
CA VAL A 52 -10.02 4.05 7.00
C VAL A 52 -9.41 2.77 6.42
N HIS A 53 -8.92 2.84 5.19
CA HIS A 53 -8.24 1.74 4.52
C HIS A 53 -6.84 2.18 4.09
N ILE A 54 -5.86 1.31 4.27
CA ILE A 54 -4.48 1.51 3.80
C ILE A 54 -4.23 0.45 2.73
N LEU A 55 -4.03 0.89 1.49
CA LEU A 55 -3.71 0.04 0.35
C LEU A 55 -2.20 0.05 0.11
N LEU A 56 -1.64 -1.14 -0.11
CA LEU A 56 -0.25 -1.37 -0.50
C LEU A 56 -0.21 -1.76 -1.98
N PRO A 57 0.04 -0.83 -2.91
CA PRO A 57 0.19 -1.18 -4.31
C PRO A 57 1.53 -1.88 -4.55
N PHE A 58 1.53 -2.78 -5.52
CA PHE A 58 2.74 -3.39 -6.06
C PHE A 58 3.00 -2.82 -7.45
N VAL A 59 4.07 -2.03 -7.59
CA VAL A 59 4.44 -1.39 -8.86
C VAL A 59 5.70 -2.06 -9.42
N LEU A 60 5.54 -2.86 -10.47
CA LEU A 60 6.61 -3.62 -11.13
C LEU A 60 7.78 -2.76 -11.62
N VAL A 61 7.52 -1.51 -12.00
CA VAL A 61 8.53 -0.58 -12.54
C VAL A 61 9.61 -0.27 -11.49
N ASN A 62 9.28 -0.25 -10.20
CA ASN A 62 10.24 0.03 -9.12
C ASN A 62 11.16 -1.16 -8.80
N ILE A 63 10.89 -2.35 -9.35
CA ILE A 63 11.67 -3.57 -9.08
C ILE A 63 12.68 -3.83 -10.20
N LEU A 64 12.35 -3.47 -11.43
CA LEU A 64 13.20 -3.74 -12.61
C LEU A 64 14.45 -2.83 -12.66
N ASN A 65 14.42 -1.66 -12.03
CA ASN A 65 15.58 -0.77 -11.93
C ASN A 65 16.74 -1.34 -11.08
N ALA A 66 16.56 -2.50 -10.43
CA ALA A 66 17.59 -3.14 -9.62
C ALA A 66 18.49 -4.14 -10.38
N TRP A 67 18.11 -4.56 -11.60
CA TRP A 67 18.82 -5.64 -12.31
C TRP A 67 19.34 -5.24 -13.70
N VAL A 68 18.87 -4.12 -14.25
CA VAL A 68 19.24 -3.68 -15.62
C VAL A 68 20.59 -2.93 -15.66
N LEU A 69 21.18 -2.60 -14.51
CA LEU A 69 22.45 -1.83 -14.45
C LEU A 69 23.73 -2.69 -14.36
N GLU A 70 23.63 -4.02 -14.22
CA GLU A 70 24.82 -4.89 -14.10
C GLU A 70 25.18 -5.67 -15.37
N LEU A 71 24.45 -5.49 -16.48
CA LEU A 71 24.83 -6.07 -17.77
C LEU A 71 25.69 -5.08 -18.57
N GLY A 72 26.92 -4.91 -18.11
CA GLY A 72 28.09 -4.54 -18.90
C GLY A 72 28.99 -5.75 -19.07
#